data_AF-A0A3M1PIY5-F1
#
_entry.id   AF-A0A3M1PIY5-F1
#
_cell.length_a   1.000
_cell.length_b   1.000
_cell.length_c   1.000
_cell.angle_alpha   90.00
_cell.angle_beta   90.00
_cell.angle_gamma   90.00
#
_symmetry.space_group_name_H-M   'P 1'
#
loop_
_entity.id
_entity.type
_entity.pdbx_description
1 polymer ?
#
loop_
_entity_poly.entity_id
_entity_poly.type
_entity_poly.pdbx_seq_one_letter_code
_entity_poly.pdbx_strand_id
1 'polypeptide(L)'
;MRVRRVQEVDIPDLSSKLLTARKSSSESLLEICRRLDITPTYWYKLEKAENSTISYDLLKKIDALLSLNLDIRFPEDSEAEKKPEKTMNLSNLKWVKVVTPADDWRSYWAYTSQELTQMKKDGGAVVNNNGVSIFPLGFRQDREDSPAIGDLILLTQHSKVTHIVEVLDEKPEQHGDWFNRYVKVIWWKPEMDWKTLPDRNQVLGFNLVIQSGIFYRFGAFERFNAEWGGRQDAFLKHLTAELEKI
;
A
#
# COMPACT_ATOMS: atom_id res chain seq x y z
N MET A 1 12.34 -7.29 18.10
CA MET A 1 12.48 -5.86 18.42
C MET A 1 11.14 -5.17 18.16
N ARG A 2 10.67 -4.26 19.03
CA ARG A 2 9.36 -3.60 18.88
C ARG A 2 9.57 -2.09 18.76
N VAL A 3 8.90 -1.45 17.80
CA VAL A 3 8.92 0.00 17.59
C VAL A 3 7.53 0.55 17.92
N ARG A 4 7.45 1.66 18.64
CA ARG A 4 6.21 2.37 18.98
C ARG A 4 6.30 3.81 18.48
N ARG A 5 5.23 4.31 17.85
CA ARG A 5 5.04 5.72 17.50
C ARG A 5 4.05 6.35 18.50
N VAL A 6 4.37 7.55 18.99
CA VAL A 6 3.51 8.35 19.87
C VAL A 6 3.33 9.72 19.20
N GLN A 7 2.12 10.25 19.22
CA GLN A 7 1.78 11.56 18.65
C GLN A 7 1.03 12.38 19.69
N GLU A 8 1.39 13.65 19.81
CA GLU A 8 0.75 14.63 20.68
C GLU A 8 0.06 15.68 19.80
N VAL A 9 -1.13 16.10 20.20
CA VAL A 9 -1.93 17.11 19.50
C VAL A 9 -2.29 18.17 20.54
N ASP A 10 -2.00 19.43 20.23
CA ASP A 10 -2.40 20.55 21.07
C ASP A 10 -3.85 20.93 20.76
N ILE A 11 -4.66 21.09 21.82
CA ILE A 11 -6.07 21.46 21.71
C ILE A 11 -6.24 22.76 22.49
N PRO A 12 -6.34 23.90 21.79
CA PRO A 12 -6.45 25.19 22.47
C PRO A 12 -7.72 25.24 23.33
N ASP A 13 -7.54 25.81 24.51
CA ASP A 13 -8.60 26.06 25.51
C ASP A 13 -9.35 24.81 25.98
N LEU A 14 -8.74 23.62 25.87
CA LEU A 14 -9.36 22.36 26.28
C LEU A 14 -9.90 22.43 27.72
N SER A 15 -9.11 22.94 28.66
CA SER A 15 -9.49 23.07 30.07
C SER A 15 -10.74 23.93 30.27
N SER A 16 -10.84 25.04 29.54
CA SER A 16 -12.01 25.94 29.59
C SER A 16 -13.24 25.31 28.95
N LYS A 17 -13.07 24.55 27.85
CA LYS A 17 -14.15 23.79 27.21
C LYS A 17 -14.69 22.70 28.15
N LEU A 18 -13.82 21.95 28.82
CA LEU A 18 -14.19 20.93 29.80
C LEU A 18 -14.99 21.52 30.97
N LEU A 19 -14.52 22.64 31.52
CA LEU A 19 -15.22 23.34 32.62
C LEU A 19 -16.62 23.80 32.20
N THR A 20 -16.73 24.34 30.99
CA THR A 20 -18.00 24.85 30.45
C THR A 20 -18.97 23.70 30.23
N ALA A 21 -18.56 22.62 29.56
CA ALA A 21 -19.42 21.49 29.29
C ALA A 21 -19.85 20.74 30.55
N ARG A 22 -18.99 20.63 31.57
CA ARG A 22 -19.40 20.10 32.87
C ARG A 22 -20.49 20.97 33.50
N LYS A 23 -20.33 22.29 33.50
CA LYS A 23 -21.32 23.21 34.10
C LYS A 23 -22.66 23.21 33.33
N SER A 24 -22.61 22.96 32.03
CA SER A 24 -23.79 22.83 31.18
C SER A 24 -24.42 21.43 31.21
N SER A 25 -23.74 20.43 31.76
CA SER A 25 -24.27 19.08 31.92
C SER A 25 -25.30 19.02 33.04
N SER A 26 -26.34 18.22 32.84
CA SER A 26 -27.31 17.87 33.88
C SER A 26 -26.76 16.86 34.90
N GLU A 27 -25.63 16.21 34.60
CA GLU A 27 -24.99 15.23 35.46
C GLU A 27 -24.07 15.88 36.50
N SER A 28 -24.03 15.32 37.70
CA SER A 28 -23.07 15.75 38.73
C SER A 28 -21.64 15.37 38.34
N LEU A 29 -20.65 16.12 38.84
CA LEU A 29 -19.23 15.80 38.63
C LEU A 29 -18.88 14.35 39.02
N LEU A 30 -19.43 13.86 40.14
CA LEU A 30 -19.18 12.51 40.63
C LEU A 30 -19.70 11.45 39.65
N GLU A 31 -20.86 11.71 39.03
CA GLU A 31 -21.45 10.79 38.05
C GLU A 31 -20.66 10.76 36.74
N ILE A 32 -20.24 11.94 36.27
CA ILE A 32 -19.34 12.07 35.10
C ILE A 32 -18.03 11.29 35.35
N CYS A 33 -17.41 11.50 36.52
CA CYS A 33 -16.17 10.80 36.89
C CYS A 33 -16.35 9.28 36.96
N ARG A 34 -17.47 8.81 37.51
CA ARG A 34 -17.83 7.39 37.59
C ARG A 34 -17.97 6.76 36.20
N ARG A 35 -18.62 7.44 35.25
CA ARG A 35 -18.81 6.95 33.88
C ARG A 35 -17.52 6.91 33.07
N LEU A 36 -16.59 7.81 33.37
CA LEU A 36 -15.30 7.91 32.70
C LEU A 36 -14.20 7.06 33.36
N ASP A 37 -14.50 6.43 34.50
CA ASP A 37 -13.55 5.67 35.33
C ASP A 37 -12.33 6.50 35.75
N ILE A 38 -12.58 7.72 36.23
CA ILE A 38 -11.54 8.66 36.71
C ILE A 38 -11.90 9.25 38.07
N THR A 39 -10.91 9.81 38.76
CA THR A 39 -11.13 10.46 40.06
C THR A 39 -11.57 11.93 39.89
N PRO A 40 -12.37 12.48 40.82
CA PRO A 40 -12.71 13.91 40.82
C PRO A 40 -11.46 14.81 40.88
N THR A 41 -10.43 14.38 41.61
CA THR A 41 -9.13 15.08 41.67
C THR A 41 -8.47 15.17 40.30
N TYR A 42 -8.50 14.09 39.51
CA TYR A 42 -7.96 14.10 38.15
C TYR A 42 -8.76 15.04 37.23
N TRP A 43 -10.09 15.06 37.36
CA TRP A 43 -10.94 16.00 36.63
C TRP A 43 -10.59 17.47 36.92
N TYR A 44 -10.46 17.84 38.20
CA TYR A 44 -10.09 19.21 38.57
C TYR A 44 -8.72 19.63 38.00
N LYS A 45 -7.76 18.69 37.91
CA LYS A 45 -6.47 18.96 37.26
C LYS A 45 -6.62 19.24 35.77
N LEU A 46 -7.53 18.54 35.08
CA LEU A 46 -7.84 18.82 33.66
C LEU A 46 -8.45 20.22 33.48
N GLU A 47 -9.39 20.62 34.35
CA GLU A 47 -10.04 21.95 34.30
C GLU A 47 -9.06 23.10 34.60
N LYS A 48 -8.01 22.85 35.37
CA LYS A 48 -6.98 23.84 35.71
C LYS A 48 -5.77 23.85 34.78
N ALA A 49 -5.76 23.00 33.75
CA ALA A 49 -4.60 22.76 32.88
C ALA A 49 -3.33 22.33 33.65
N GLU A 50 -3.47 21.69 34.81
CA GLU A 50 -2.34 21.20 35.62
C GLU A 50 -1.77 19.88 35.08
N ASN A 51 -2.51 19.19 34.22
CA ASN A 51 -2.03 17.98 33.53
C ASN A 51 -1.40 18.38 32.19
N SER A 52 -0.16 17.91 31.95
CA SER A 52 0.54 18.17 30.69
C SER A 52 -0.01 17.36 29.50
N THR A 53 -0.65 16.21 29.75
CA THR A 53 -1.20 15.33 28.70
C THR A 53 -2.45 14.57 29.16
N ILE A 54 -3.32 14.24 28.21
CA ILE A 54 -4.49 13.37 28.36
C ILE A 54 -4.46 12.29 27.27
N SER A 55 -4.84 11.04 27.59
CA SER A 55 -4.92 10.00 26.57
C SER A 55 -6.08 10.27 25.61
N TYR A 56 -5.88 9.96 24.33
CA TYR A 56 -6.92 10.13 23.32
C TYR A 56 -8.20 9.36 23.65
N ASP A 57 -8.06 8.11 24.10
CA ASP A 57 -9.21 7.27 24.44
C ASP A 57 -10.07 7.90 25.54
N LEU A 58 -9.43 8.51 26.55
CA LEU A 58 -10.15 9.21 27.60
C LEU A 58 -10.81 10.49 27.06
N LEU A 59 -10.08 11.26 26.25
CA LEU A 59 -10.58 12.50 25.67
C LEU A 59 -11.78 12.26 24.74
N LYS A 60 -11.76 11.18 23.96
CA LYS A 60 -12.87 10.75 23.10
C LYS A 60 -14.10 10.33 23.90
N LYS A 61 -13.90 9.64 25.04
CA LYS A 61 -15.00 9.31 25.96
C LYS A 61 -15.61 10.58 26.57
N ILE A 62 -14.77 11.55 26.93
CA ILE A 62 -15.24 12.84 27.46
C ILE A 62 -16.03 13.61 26.39
N ASP A 63 -15.53 13.67 25.16
CA ASP A 63 -16.20 14.31 24.02
C ASP A 63 -17.57 13.69 23.74
N ALA A 64 -17.65 12.36 23.71
CA ALA A 64 -18.92 11.64 23.52
C ALA A 64 -19.89 11.84 24.69
N LEU A 65 -19.39 11.88 25.94
CA LEU A 65 -20.22 12.03 27.13
C LEU A 65 -20.78 13.45 27.28
N LEU A 66 -19.97 14.46 26.98
CA LEU A 66 -20.30 15.87 27.19
C LEU A 66 -20.65 16.62 25.90
N SER A 67 -20.66 15.93 24.76
CA SER A 67 -20.98 16.49 23.43
C SER A 67 -20.16 17.74 23.10
N LEU A 68 -18.85 17.69 23.40
CA LEU A 68 -17.94 18.83 23.30
C LEU A 68 -17.60 19.22 21.86
N ASN A 69 -17.79 18.31 20.90
CA ASN A 69 -17.42 18.47 19.49
C ASN A 69 -15.98 18.96 19.34
N LEU A 70 -15.03 18.28 20.00
CA LEU A 70 -13.64 18.72 20.04
C LEU A 70 -12.92 18.64 18.68
N ASP A 71 -13.56 18.10 17.63
CA ASP A 71 -13.04 17.90 16.26
C ASP A 71 -11.56 17.49 16.28
N ILE A 72 -11.26 16.50 17.12
CA ILE A 72 -9.88 16.05 17.35
C ILE A 72 -9.45 15.26 16.13
N ARG A 73 -8.79 15.96 15.22
CA ARG A 73 -8.17 15.35 14.05
C ARG A 73 -6.71 15.07 14.38
N PHE A 74 -6.35 13.79 14.36
CA PHE A 74 -4.94 13.48 14.22
C PHE A 74 -4.49 13.88 12.82
N PRO A 75 -3.22 14.27 12.63
CA PRO A 75 -2.62 14.52 11.32
C PRO A 75 -2.68 13.37 10.30
N GLU A 76 -3.48 12.32 10.55
CA GLU A 76 -3.82 11.29 9.57
C GLU A 76 -5.28 11.41 9.05
N ASP A 77 -6.16 12.18 9.70
CA ASP A 77 -7.61 12.24 9.43
C ASP A 77 -8.18 13.63 9.04
N SER A 78 -7.35 14.68 8.91
CA SER A 78 -7.80 15.96 8.34
C SER A 78 -7.44 16.09 6.87
N GLU A 79 -8.46 16.08 6.01
CA GLU A 79 -8.39 16.23 4.57
C GLU A 79 -7.58 17.45 4.08
N ALA A 80 -7.00 17.30 2.88
CA ALA A 80 -6.82 18.36 1.89
C ALA A 80 -5.71 19.41 2.09
N GLU A 81 -4.48 18.97 2.35
CA GLU A 81 -3.51 19.26 1.29
C GLU A 81 -3.73 18.19 0.23
N LYS A 82 -3.76 18.56 -1.05
CA LYS A 82 -3.61 17.58 -2.12
C LYS A 82 -2.34 16.79 -1.79
N LYS A 83 -2.50 15.63 -1.13
CA LYS A 83 -1.65 14.49 -1.41
C LYS A 83 -1.58 14.54 -2.93
N PRO A 84 -0.38 14.62 -3.56
CA PRO A 84 -0.37 14.15 -4.93
C PRO A 84 -1.15 12.83 -4.84
N GLU A 85 -2.13 12.64 -5.71
CA GLU A 85 -2.54 11.27 -6.03
C GLU A 85 -1.28 10.45 -5.89
N LYS A 86 -1.33 9.30 -5.22
CA LYS A 86 -0.19 8.40 -5.29
C LYS A 86 -0.17 7.89 -6.74
N THR A 87 0.04 8.80 -7.69
CA THR A 87 0.35 8.63 -9.09
C THR A 87 1.45 7.63 -9.02
N MET A 88 1.11 6.46 -9.51
CA MET A 88 1.97 5.31 -9.52
C MET A 88 3.31 5.76 -10.09
N ASN A 89 4.34 5.82 -9.24
CA ASN A 89 5.64 6.26 -9.70
C ASN A 89 6.28 5.11 -10.48
N LEU A 90 6.26 5.23 -11.80
CA LEU A 90 6.81 4.25 -12.73
C LEU A 90 8.21 4.63 -13.25
N SER A 91 8.88 5.61 -12.63
CA SER A 91 10.19 6.11 -13.11
C SER A 91 11.26 5.02 -13.24
N ASN A 92 11.17 3.98 -12.42
CA ASN A 92 12.10 2.85 -12.42
C ASN A 92 11.61 1.65 -13.23
N LEU A 93 10.56 1.80 -14.03
CA LEU A 93 10.08 0.74 -14.92
C LEU A 93 11.02 0.54 -16.09
N LYS A 94 11.74 -0.59 -16.02
CA LYS A 94 12.75 -0.99 -17.02
C LYS A 94 12.47 -2.36 -17.59
N TRP A 95 11.73 -3.20 -16.87
CA TRP A 95 11.62 -4.62 -17.14
C TRP A 95 10.20 -5.07 -17.45
N VAL A 96 10.11 -6.12 -18.26
CA VAL A 96 8.88 -6.87 -18.49
C VAL A 96 9.16 -8.36 -18.41
N LYS A 97 8.18 -9.12 -17.92
CA LYS A 97 8.25 -10.57 -17.77
C LYS A 97 6.91 -11.21 -18.09
N VAL A 98 6.92 -12.34 -18.79
CA VAL A 98 5.77 -13.25 -18.83
C VAL A 98 5.81 -14.13 -17.58
N VAL A 99 4.69 -14.19 -16.88
CA VAL A 99 4.46 -15.18 -15.84
C VAL A 99 3.57 -16.26 -16.42
N THR A 100 4.03 -17.50 -16.30
CA THR A 100 3.23 -18.68 -16.63
C THR A 100 2.85 -19.31 -15.29
N PRO A 101 1.55 -19.35 -14.94
CA PRO A 101 1.08 -20.11 -13.78
C PRO A 101 1.55 -21.57 -13.89
N ALA A 102 1.93 -22.19 -12.78
CA ALA A 102 2.24 -23.62 -12.82
C ALA A 102 0.94 -24.43 -12.94
N ASP A 103 1.03 -25.64 -13.48
CA ASP A 103 -0.14 -26.47 -13.80
C ASP A 103 -0.98 -26.84 -12.57
N ASP A 104 -0.38 -26.77 -11.38
CA ASP A 104 -0.99 -27.05 -10.08
C ASP A 104 -1.65 -25.84 -9.41
N TRP A 105 -1.58 -24.66 -10.03
CA TRP A 105 -2.23 -23.46 -9.52
C TRP A 105 -3.75 -23.59 -9.64
N ARG A 106 -4.48 -23.22 -8.58
CA ARG A 106 -5.95 -23.39 -8.52
C ARG A 106 -6.67 -22.40 -9.42
N SER A 107 -6.08 -21.23 -9.60
CA SER A 107 -6.54 -20.21 -10.53
C SER A 107 -5.74 -20.26 -11.83
N TYR A 108 -6.40 -19.89 -12.91
CA TYR A 108 -5.80 -19.71 -14.24
C TYR A 108 -4.72 -18.59 -14.27
N TRP A 109 -4.52 -17.89 -13.15
CA TRP A 109 -3.73 -16.68 -13.04
C TRP A 109 -2.72 -16.79 -11.90
N ALA A 110 -1.49 -16.33 -12.13
CA ALA A 110 -0.48 -16.28 -11.12
C ALA A 110 -0.58 -15.03 -10.24
N TYR A 111 -0.16 -15.18 -8.99
CA TYR A 111 -0.10 -14.17 -7.94
C TYR A 111 -1.43 -13.45 -7.64
N THR A 112 -2.59 -14.09 -7.82
CA THR A 112 -3.87 -13.55 -7.34
C THR A 112 -3.92 -13.52 -5.81
N SER A 113 -4.85 -12.76 -5.22
CA SER A 113 -5.06 -12.75 -3.76
C SER A 113 -5.24 -14.13 -3.15
N GLN A 114 -5.94 -15.02 -3.86
CA GLN A 114 -6.15 -16.41 -3.44
C GLN A 114 -4.84 -17.20 -3.45
N GLU A 115 -4.06 -17.09 -4.53
CA GLU A 115 -2.79 -17.81 -4.67
C GLU A 115 -1.74 -17.32 -3.68
N LEU A 116 -1.63 -16.00 -3.49
CA LEU A 116 -0.72 -15.43 -2.49
C LEU A 116 -1.08 -15.90 -1.07
N THR A 117 -2.39 -15.98 -0.77
CA THR A 117 -2.87 -16.52 0.51
C THR A 117 -2.54 -18.00 0.66
N GLN A 118 -2.67 -18.79 -0.40
CA GLN A 118 -2.35 -20.20 -0.40
C GLN A 118 -0.85 -20.44 -0.26
N MET A 119 -0.01 -19.76 -1.05
CA MET A 119 1.45 -19.78 -0.94
C MET A 119 1.90 -19.46 0.49
N LYS A 120 1.28 -18.49 1.16
CA LYS A 120 1.57 -18.17 2.57
C LYS A 120 1.21 -19.32 3.51
N LYS A 121 0.06 -19.98 3.30
CA LYS A 121 -0.37 -21.15 4.10
C LYS A 121 0.56 -22.34 3.92
N ASP A 122 1.13 -22.50 2.73
CA ASP A 122 2.06 -23.57 2.39
C ASP A 122 3.51 -23.28 2.87
N GLY A 123 3.70 -22.23 3.68
CA GLY A 123 4.99 -21.86 4.25
C GLY A 123 5.85 -20.97 3.37
N GLY A 124 5.31 -20.48 2.24
CA GLY A 124 6.00 -19.54 1.35
C GLY A 124 6.21 -18.18 2.01
N ALA A 125 7.31 -17.51 1.65
CA ALA A 125 7.71 -16.20 2.15
C ALA A 125 6.87 -15.06 1.52
N VAL A 126 5.57 -15.04 1.83
CA VAL A 126 4.61 -14.04 1.34
C VAL A 126 4.16 -13.13 2.47
N VAL A 127 4.21 -11.83 2.22
CA VAL A 127 3.60 -10.79 3.08
C VAL A 127 2.39 -10.24 2.36
N ASN A 128 1.22 -10.29 2.98
CA ASN A 128 0.00 -9.66 2.45
C ASN A 128 -0.77 -9.03 3.61
N ASN A 129 -0.38 -7.81 3.98
CA ASN A 129 -0.91 -7.09 5.14
C ASN A 129 -1.13 -5.61 4.76
N ASN A 130 -2.22 -5.00 5.23
CA ASN A 130 -2.50 -3.56 5.08
C ASN A 130 -2.35 -3.04 3.64
N GLY A 131 -2.80 -3.81 2.64
CA GLY A 131 -2.72 -3.43 1.22
C GLY A 131 -1.32 -3.52 0.61
N VAL A 132 -0.34 -4.09 1.33
CA VAL A 132 0.99 -4.38 0.81
C VAL A 132 1.13 -5.88 0.57
N SER A 133 1.38 -6.24 -0.69
CA SER A 133 1.67 -7.61 -1.12
C SER A 133 3.14 -7.74 -1.52
N ILE A 134 3.86 -8.68 -0.91
CA ILE A 134 5.24 -9.05 -1.22
C ILE A 134 5.30 -10.56 -1.41
N PHE A 135 5.95 -11.02 -2.47
CA PHE A 135 6.08 -12.45 -2.76
C PHE A 135 7.36 -12.78 -3.54
N PRO A 136 7.81 -14.05 -3.54
CA PRO A 136 8.88 -14.51 -4.40
C PRO A 136 8.42 -14.65 -5.85
N LEU A 137 9.07 -13.92 -6.76
CA LEU A 137 8.86 -13.99 -8.20
C LEU A 137 9.88 -14.94 -8.84
N GLY A 138 9.41 -16.09 -9.29
CA GLY A 138 10.24 -17.18 -9.81
C GLY A 138 10.69 -17.00 -11.26
N PHE A 139 11.91 -17.44 -11.58
CA PHE A 139 12.49 -17.49 -12.93
C PHE A 139 13.56 -18.58 -13.05
N ARG A 140 13.87 -19.07 -14.27
CA ARG A 140 14.72 -20.25 -14.50
C ARG A 140 16.18 -19.96 -14.91
N GLN A 141 16.51 -18.74 -15.30
CA GLN A 141 17.86 -18.40 -15.75
C GLN A 141 18.38 -17.21 -14.98
N ASP A 142 19.43 -17.42 -14.20
CA ASP A 142 20.27 -16.33 -13.73
C ASP A 142 21.06 -15.79 -14.92
N ARG A 143 20.89 -14.51 -15.21
CA ARG A 143 21.62 -13.80 -16.26
C ARG A 143 22.38 -12.67 -15.58
N GLU A 144 23.57 -12.35 -16.09
CA GLU A 144 24.33 -11.16 -15.68
C GLU A 144 23.47 -9.89 -15.68
N ASP A 145 22.53 -9.79 -16.63
CA ASP A 145 21.50 -8.75 -16.67
C ASP A 145 20.22 -9.19 -15.93
N SER A 146 20.22 -9.01 -14.60
CA SER A 146 19.02 -9.16 -13.76
C SER A 146 18.54 -7.80 -13.23
N PRO A 147 17.24 -7.67 -12.86
CA PRO A 147 16.73 -6.44 -12.26
C PRO A 147 17.51 -6.02 -11.01
N ALA A 148 17.83 -4.73 -10.86
CA ALA A 148 18.45 -4.23 -9.63
C ALA A 148 17.39 -4.00 -8.55
N ILE A 149 17.82 -3.85 -7.29
CA ILE A 149 16.94 -3.37 -6.21
C ILE A 149 16.31 -2.02 -6.60
N GLY A 150 15.00 -1.88 -6.34
CA GLY A 150 14.23 -0.69 -6.69
C GLY A 150 13.83 -0.57 -8.17
N ASP A 151 14.28 -1.49 -9.03
CA ASP A 151 13.75 -1.59 -10.40
C ASP A 151 12.30 -2.07 -10.37
N LEU A 152 11.50 -1.56 -11.31
CA LEU A 152 10.14 -2.05 -11.53
C LEU A 152 10.08 -3.03 -12.71
N ILE A 153 9.21 -4.02 -12.54
CA ILE A 153 8.94 -5.08 -13.50
C ILE A 153 7.44 -5.11 -13.79
N LEU A 154 7.09 -5.02 -15.07
CA LEU A 154 5.73 -5.25 -15.54
C LEU A 154 5.52 -6.75 -15.78
N LEU A 155 4.50 -7.33 -15.15
CA LEU A 155 4.16 -8.74 -15.27
C LEU A 155 2.99 -8.92 -16.24
N THR A 156 3.18 -9.80 -17.22
CA THR A 156 2.14 -10.18 -18.18
C THR A 156 1.77 -11.64 -18.05
N GLN A 157 0.49 -11.96 -18.25
CA GLN A 157 -0.06 -13.32 -18.23
C GLN A 157 -1.16 -13.39 -19.27
N HIS A 158 -1.20 -14.44 -20.10
CA HIS A 158 -2.26 -14.63 -21.11
C HIS A 158 -2.56 -13.37 -21.95
N SER A 159 -1.50 -12.67 -22.37
CA SER A 159 -1.55 -11.38 -23.08
C SER A 159 -2.20 -10.22 -22.32
N LYS A 160 -2.29 -10.27 -20.99
CA LYS A 160 -2.79 -9.19 -20.12
C LYS A 160 -1.67 -8.61 -19.26
N VAL A 161 -1.73 -7.33 -18.94
CA VAL A 161 -0.91 -6.72 -17.88
C VAL A 161 -1.59 -6.99 -16.54
N THR A 162 -0.94 -7.74 -15.65
CA THR A 162 -1.57 -8.18 -14.39
C THR A 162 -1.01 -7.45 -13.18
N HIS A 163 0.29 -7.17 -13.18
CA HIS A 163 0.95 -6.48 -12.08
C HIS A 163 2.05 -5.55 -12.56
N ILE A 164 2.37 -4.57 -11.73
CA ILE A 164 3.69 -3.94 -11.69
C ILE A 164 4.26 -4.19 -10.30
N VAL A 165 5.49 -4.65 -10.25
CA VAL A 165 6.17 -5.02 -9.01
C VAL A 165 7.53 -4.34 -8.90
N GLU A 166 7.96 -4.02 -7.68
CA GLU A 166 9.26 -3.46 -7.35
C GLU A 166 10.14 -4.53 -6.72
N VAL A 167 11.40 -4.60 -7.13
CA VAL A 167 12.39 -5.52 -6.61
C VAL A 167 12.94 -5.04 -5.26
N LEU A 168 12.97 -5.91 -4.25
CA LEU A 168 13.34 -5.56 -2.88
C LEU A 168 14.71 -6.10 -2.43
N ASP A 169 15.27 -7.05 -3.17
CA ASP A 169 16.50 -7.74 -2.82
C ASP A 169 17.66 -7.40 -3.76
N GLU A 170 18.88 -7.50 -3.24
CA GLU A 170 20.10 -7.21 -4.01
C GLU A 170 20.41 -8.29 -5.04
N LYS A 171 20.12 -9.55 -4.72
CA LYS A 171 20.42 -10.72 -5.55
C LYS A 171 19.33 -11.77 -5.44
N PRO A 172 19.12 -12.59 -6.48
CA PRO A 172 18.16 -13.68 -6.41
C PRO A 172 18.53 -14.75 -5.38
N GLU A 173 17.50 -15.36 -4.81
CA GLU A 173 17.62 -16.55 -3.98
C GLU A 173 17.44 -17.79 -4.86
N GLN A 174 18.40 -18.72 -4.83
CA GLN A 174 18.35 -19.95 -5.62
C GLN A 174 17.69 -21.08 -4.83
N HIS A 175 16.73 -21.75 -5.48
CA HIS A 175 16.00 -22.92 -4.98
C HIS A 175 15.98 -23.99 -6.09
N GLY A 176 16.99 -24.85 -6.09
CA GLY A 176 17.18 -25.84 -7.17
C GLY A 176 17.48 -25.17 -8.51
N ASP A 177 16.70 -25.50 -9.54
CA ASP A 177 16.80 -24.93 -10.90
C ASP A 177 16.06 -23.58 -11.05
N TRP A 178 15.50 -23.06 -9.96
CA TRP A 178 14.76 -21.82 -9.95
C TRP A 178 15.45 -20.75 -9.11
N PHE A 179 15.27 -19.52 -9.54
CA PHE A 179 15.69 -18.32 -8.84
C PHE A 179 14.46 -17.50 -8.48
N ASN A 180 14.50 -16.84 -7.33
CA ASN A 180 13.43 -15.98 -6.86
C ASN A 180 13.95 -14.57 -6.60
N ARG A 181 13.16 -13.56 -6.99
CA ARG A 181 13.30 -12.19 -6.50
C ARG A 181 12.16 -11.88 -5.54
N TYR A 182 12.44 -11.29 -4.40
CA TYR A 182 11.40 -10.72 -3.54
C TYR A 182 10.90 -9.43 -4.17
N VAL A 183 9.61 -9.39 -4.49
CA VAL A 183 8.99 -8.25 -5.14
C VAL A 183 7.78 -7.73 -4.37
N LYS A 184 7.62 -6.41 -4.33
CA LYS A 184 6.46 -5.71 -3.77
C LYS A 184 5.52 -5.30 -4.90
N VAL A 185 4.23 -5.56 -4.76
CA VAL A 185 3.22 -5.08 -5.72
C VAL A 185 3.08 -3.56 -5.60
N ILE A 186 3.25 -2.88 -6.73
CA ILE A 186 3.04 -1.44 -6.89
C ILE A 186 1.68 -1.17 -7.51
N TRP A 187 1.25 -2.03 -8.43
CA TRP A 187 -0.07 -1.95 -9.05
C TRP A 187 -0.58 -3.34 -9.44
N TRP A 188 -1.90 -3.51 -9.27
CA TRP A 188 -2.74 -4.62 -9.73
C TRP A 188 -4.20 -4.31 -9.41
N LYS A 189 -5.14 -5.13 -9.90
CA LYS A 189 -6.58 -5.05 -9.58
C LYS A 189 -7.08 -6.39 -9.04
N PRO A 190 -6.85 -6.69 -7.75
CA PRO A 190 -7.11 -8.02 -7.19
C PRO A 190 -8.59 -8.43 -7.20
N GLU A 191 -9.49 -7.46 -7.18
CA GLU A 191 -10.95 -7.70 -7.16
C GLU A 191 -11.58 -7.82 -8.56
N MET A 192 -10.79 -7.61 -9.63
CA MET A 192 -11.28 -7.66 -11.01
C MET A 192 -11.08 -9.06 -11.61
N ASP A 193 -12.02 -9.50 -12.46
CA ASP A 193 -11.78 -10.69 -13.30
C ASP A 193 -10.72 -10.36 -14.36
N TRP A 194 -9.52 -10.93 -14.21
CA TRP A 194 -8.41 -10.63 -15.12
C TRP A 194 -8.64 -11.08 -16.57
N LYS A 195 -9.66 -11.91 -16.84
CA LYS A 195 -10.07 -12.24 -18.21
C LYS A 195 -10.60 -11.04 -18.98
N THR A 196 -11.17 -10.05 -18.27
CA THR A 196 -11.75 -8.85 -18.88
C THR A 196 -10.73 -7.73 -19.08
N LEU A 197 -9.50 -7.88 -18.57
CA LEU A 197 -8.45 -6.89 -18.76
C LEU A 197 -8.17 -6.65 -20.25
N PRO A 198 -7.75 -5.44 -20.64
CA PRO A 198 -7.33 -5.15 -22.01
C PRO A 198 -6.11 -5.98 -22.42
N ASP A 199 -5.93 -6.17 -23.73
CA ASP A 199 -4.73 -6.80 -24.26
C ASP A 199 -3.48 -5.95 -23.92
N ARG A 200 -2.37 -6.61 -23.57
CA ARG A 200 -1.15 -5.94 -23.16
C ARG A 200 -0.62 -4.99 -24.22
N ASN A 201 -0.82 -5.29 -25.50
CA ASN A 201 -0.30 -4.45 -26.57
C ASN A 201 -1.08 -3.14 -26.66
N GLN A 202 -2.37 -3.15 -26.30
CA GLN A 202 -3.19 -1.95 -26.16
C GLN A 202 -2.67 -1.10 -24.99
N VAL A 203 -2.43 -1.73 -23.82
CA VAL A 203 -1.95 -1.03 -22.61
C VAL A 203 -0.54 -0.45 -22.78
N LEU A 204 0.33 -1.15 -23.52
CA LEU A 204 1.71 -0.73 -23.75
C LEU A 204 1.86 0.23 -24.93
N GLY A 205 0.86 0.32 -25.81
CA GLY A 205 0.92 1.08 -27.06
C GLY A 205 1.86 0.50 -28.12
N PHE A 206 2.40 -0.72 -27.92
CA PHE A 206 3.21 -1.41 -28.92
C PHE A 206 3.03 -2.93 -28.82
N ASN A 207 3.37 -3.64 -29.89
CA ASN A 207 3.28 -5.10 -29.91
C ASN A 207 4.51 -5.74 -29.24
N LEU A 208 4.30 -6.27 -28.04
CA LEU A 208 5.30 -6.98 -27.25
C LEU A 208 5.34 -8.47 -27.63
N VAL A 209 6.49 -8.94 -28.10
CA VAL A 209 6.73 -10.34 -28.47
C VAL A 209 7.74 -10.95 -27.49
N ILE A 210 7.22 -11.70 -26.52
CA ILE A 210 8.01 -12.44 -25.53
C ILE A 210 7.36 -13.81 -25.31
N GLN A 211 8.19 -14.84 -25.15
CA GLN A 211 7.75 -16.24 -25.04
C GLN A 211 8.34 -16.98 -23.83
N SER A 212 9.40 -16.46 -23.23
CA SER A 212 10.06 -17.12 -22.09
C SER A 212 9.79 -16.39 -20.79
N GLY A 213 9.75 -17.15 -19.69
CA GLY A 213 9.55 -16.63 -18.34
C GLY A 213 10.78 -15.96 -17.73
N ILE A 214 11.60 -15.28 -18.53
CA ILE A 214 12.76 -14.49 -18.07
C ILE A 214 12.42 -13.00 -18.03
N PHE A 215 13.34 -12.18 -17.52
CA PHE A 215 13.24 -10.73 -17.56
C PHE A 215 13.75 -10.18 -18.89
N TYR A 216 13.04 -9.20 -19.44
CA TYR A 216 13.45 -8.46 -20.63
C TYR A 216 13.45 -6.96 -20.34
N ARG A 217 14.48 -6.24 -20.80
CA ARG A 217 14.48 -4.77 -20.77
C ARG A 217 13.60 -4.23 -21.89
N PHE A 218 12.79 -3.21 -21.62
CA PHE A 218 11.99 -2.56 -22.66
C PHE A 218 12.84 -2.02 -23.82
N GLY A 219 13.97 -1.38 -23.51
CA GLY A 219 14.89 -0.85 -24.52
C GLY A 219 15.55 -1.90 -25.43
N ALA A 220 15.42 -3.19 -25.12
CA ALA A 220 15.93 -4.26 -25.98
C ALA A 220 14.98 -4.60 -27.15
N PHE A 221 13.73 -4.13 -27.13
CA PHE A 221 12.77 -4.42 -28.20
C PHE A 221 12.84 -3.34 -29.30
N GLU A 222 13.11 -3.76 -30.54
CA GLU A 222 13.10 -2.86 -31.70
C GLU A 222 11.77 -2.09 -31.83
N ARG A 223 10.64 -2.77 -31.58
CA ARG A 223 9.31 -2.15 -31.63
C ARG A 223 9.08 -1.12 -30.52
N PHE A 224 9.64 -1.37 -29.32
CA PHE A 224 9.61 -0.38 -28.26
C PHE A 224 10.44 0.84 -28.66
N ASN A 225 11.62 0.65 -29.24
CA ASN A 225 12.45 1.76 -29.68
C ASN A 225 11.83 2.52 -30.86
N ALA A 226 11.15 1.83 -31.77
CA ALA A 226 10.43 2.46 -32.87
C ALA A 226 9.27 3.33 -32.37
N GLU A 227 8.50 2.84 -31.39
CA GLU A 227 7.34 3.56 -30.86
C GLU A 227 7.73 4.60 -29.79
N TRP A 228 8.66 4.29 -28.90
CA TRP A 228 8.94 5.05 -27.68
C TRP A 228 10.41 5.47 -27.53
N GLY A 229 11.28 5.16 -28.48
CA GLY A 229 12.72 5.46 -28.42
C GLY A 229 13.00 6.94 -28.11
N GLY A 230 13.85 7.19 -27.12
CA GLY A 230 14.16 8.54 -26.64
C GLY A 230 13.02 9.26 -25.91
N ARG A 231 11.87 8.60 -25.70
CA ARG A 231 10.65 9.18 -25.11
C ARG A 231 10.13 8.34 -23.93
N GLN A 232 11.03 7.88 -23.07
CA GLN A 232 10.68 7.04 -21.90
C GLN A 232 9.61 7.71 -21.03
N ASP A 233 9.71 9.02 -20.77
CA ASP A 233 8.70 9.75 -19.98
C ASP A 233 7.31 9.73 -20.64
N ALA A 234 7.24 9.76 -21.97
CA ALA A 234 5.97 9.69 -22.69
C ALA A 234 5.36 8.29 -22.61
N PHE A 235 6.19 7.25 -22.72
CA PHE A 235 5.76 5.87 -22.51
C PHE A 235 5.20 5.67 -21.10
N LEU A 236 5.91 6.15 -20.06
CA LEU A 236 5.45 6.03 -18.68
C LEU A 236 4.13 6.77 -18.45
N LYS A 237 3.97 7.99 -19.00
CA LYS A 237 2.70 8.72 -18.95
C LYS A 237 1.56 7.98 -19.65
N HIS A 238 1.81 7.42 -20.83
CA HIS A 238 0.84 6.61 -21.55
C HIS A 238 0.42 5.39 -20.73
N LEU A 239 1.39 4.62 -20.24
CA LEU A 239 1.14 3.43 -19.44
C LEU A 239 0.35 3.77 -18.18
N THR A 240 0.73 4.80 -17.42
CA THR A 240 -0.03 5.24 -16.24
C THR A 240 -1.48 5.55 -16.60
N ALA A 241 -1.72 6.30 -17.68
CA ALA A 241 -3.08 6.64 -18.12
C ALA A 241 -3.89 5.40 -18.55
N GLU A 242 -3.28 4.40 -19.18
CA GLU A 242 -3.98 3.15 -19.52
C GLU A 242 -4.28 2.31 -18.26
N LEU A 243 -3.36 2.25 -17.29
CA LEU A 243 -3.55 1.52 -16.04
C LEU A 243 -4.59 2.16 -15.12
N GLU A 244 -4.79 3.47 -15.20
CA GLU A 244 -5.84 4.20 -14.47
C GLU A 244 -7.25 3.98 -15.03
N LYS A 245 -7.37 3.57 -16.30
CA LYS A 245 -8.66 3.22 -16.94
C LYS A 245 -9.17 1.84 -16.55
N ILE A 246 -8.28 0.97 -16.07
CA ILE A 246 -8.57 -0.34 -15.49
C ILE A 246 -8.89 -0.12 -14.01
#